data_AF-A0A5C9CX45-F1
#
_entry.id   AF-A0A5C9CX45-F1
#
_cell.length_a   1.000
_cell.length_b   1.000
_cell.length_c   1.000
_cell.angle_alpha   90.00
_cell.angle_beta   90.00
_cell.angle_gamma   90.00
#
_symmetry.space_group_name_H-M   'P 1'
#
loop_
_entity.id
_entity.type
_entity.pdbx_description
1 polymer ?
#
loop_
_entity_poly.entity_id
_entity_poly.type
_entity_poly.pdbx_seq_one_letter_code
_entity_poly.pdbx_strand_id
1 'polypeptide(L)'
;LRLAGLAAWGAALGWSLYRANLLLNLERIVREGGDSSCARFKGFPQWLPLDTWLPGMFEPRAMCGEVSWTFLGQSVTFWIWLILWAMVLTASLVLLAQFKRSSRRINR
;
A
#
# COMPACT_ATOMS: atom_id res chain seq x y z
N LEU A 1 8.35 -20.35 12.15
CA LEU A 1 7.38 -19.90 11.12
C LEU A 1 6.43 -18.77 11.57
N ARG A 2 5.68 -18.90 12.68
CA ARG A 2 4.61 -17.92 13.03
C ARG A 2 5.10 -16.47 13.22
N LEU A 3 6.22 -16.26 13.92
CA LEU A 3 6.80 -14.92 14.11
C LEU A 3 7.35 -14.34 12.80
N ALA A 4 7.97 -15.17 11.95
CA ALA A 4 8.46 -14.74 10.64
C ALA A 4 7.32 -14.30 9.72
N GLY A 5 6.19 -15.03 9.74
CA GLY A 5 4.98 -14.63 9.00
C GLY A 5 4.41 -13.29 9.49
N LEU A 6 4.36 -13.07 10.81
CA LEU A 6 3.92 -11.79 11.39
C LEU A 6 4.87 -10.63 11.04
N ALA A 7 6.18 -10.88 11.05
CA ALA A 7 7.18 -9.88 10.65
C ALA A 7 7.08 -9.53 9.16
N ALA A 8 6.94 -10.53 8.30
CA ALA A 8 6.76 -10.33 6.86
C ALA A 8 5.47 -9.55 6.56
N TRP A 9 4.36 -9.90 7.23
CA TRP A 9 3.10 -9.18 7.10
C TRP A 9 3.21 -7.72 7.56
N GLY A 10 3.85 -7.47 8.71
CA GLY A 10 4.11 -6.11 9.19
C GLY A 10 4.96 -5.28 8.23
N ALA A 11 6.03 -5.87 7.67
CA ALA A 11 6.88 -5.21 6.68
C ALA A 11 6.12 -4.86 5.40
N ALA A 12 5.30 -5.80 4.89
CA ALA A 12 4.48 -5.57 3.71
C ALA A 12 3.43 -4.46 3.93
N LEU A 13 2.81 -4.43 5.11
CA LEU A 13 1.87 -3.35 5.49
C LEU A 13 2.58 -2.00 5.59
N GLY A 14 3.76 -1.95 6.20
CA GLY A 14 4.56 -0.73 6.30
C GLY A 14 4.92 -0.15 4.93
N TRP A 15 5.39 -1.01 4.01
CA TRP A 15 5.69 -0.60 2.64
C TRP A 15 4.44 -0.11 1.88
N SER A 16 3.32 -0.83 2.04
CA SER A 16 2.05 -0.48 1.42
C SER A 16 1.52 0.87 1.93
N LEU A 17 1.64 1.12 3.23
CA LEU A 17 1.20 2.37 3.84
C LEU A 17 2.05 3.55 3.38
N TYR A 18 3.37 3.38 3.26
CA TYR A 18 4.25 4.39 2.68
C TYR A 18 3.81 4.77 1.26
N ARG A 19 3.50 3.77 0.42
CA ARG A 19 3.03 3.97 -0.95
C ARG A 19 1.66 4.65 -1.01
N ALA A 20 0.74 4.29 -0.13
CA ALA A 20 -0.58 4.92 -0.04
C ALA A 20 -0.47 6.41 0.37
N ASN A 21 0.40 6.74 1.33
CA ASN A 21 0.66 8.14 1.71
C ASN A 21 1.26 8.95 0.55
N LEU A 22 2.19 8.35 -0.20
CA LEU A 22 2.77 8.98 -1.38
C LEU A 22 1.68 9.29 -2.43
N LEU A 23 0.79 8.33 -2.70
CA LEU A 23 -0.30 8.51 -3.66
C LEU A 23 -1.29 9.60 -3.22
N LEU A 24 -1.67 9.63 -1.94
CA LEU A 24 -2.53 10.69 -1.41
C LEU A 24 -1.90 12.08 -1.53
N ASN A 25 -0.59 12.20 -1.36
CA ASN A 25 0.10 13.47 -1.53
C ASN A 25 0.08 13.92 -3.00
N LEU A 26 0.33 13.00 -3.93
CA LEU A 26 0.25 13.28 -5.36
C LEU A 26 -1.16 13.72 -5.79
N GLU A 27 -2.21 13.04 -5.32
CA GLU A 27 -3.60 13.45 -5.59
C GLU A 27 -3.87 14.88 -5.10
N ARG A 28 -3.34 15.27 -3.93
CA ARG A 28 -3.50 16.64 -3.42
C ARG A 28 -2.77 17.67 -4.27
N ILE A 29 -1.51 17.41 -4.61
CA ILE A 29 -0.68 18.30 -5.43
C ILE A 29 -1.35 18.53 -6.79
N VAL A 30 -1.82 17.47 -7.44
CA VAL A 30 -2.50 17.57 -8.75
C VAL A 30 -3.83 18.30 -8.61
N ARG A 31 -4.58 18.08 -7.52
CA ARG A 31 -5.83 18.80 -7.24
C ARG A 31 -5.63 20.32 -7.03
N GLU A 32 -4.47 20.72 -6.51
CA GLU A 32 -4.11 22.13 -6.29
C GLU A 32 -3.50 22.80 -7.55
N GLY A 33 -3.41 22.09 -8.68
CA GLY A 33 -2.89 22.60 -9.95
C GLY A 33 -1.42 22.28 -10.22
N GLY A 34 -0.82 21.35 -9.46
CA GLY A 34 0.49 20.80 -9.74
C GLY A 34 0.52 19.89 -10.97
N ASP A 35 1.72 19.63 -11.48
CA ASP A 35 1.92 18.83 -12.69
C ASP A 35 1.49 17.36 -12.50
N SER A 36 0.70 16.84 -13.45
CA SER A 36 0.21 15.45 -13.51
C SER A 36 1.04 14.55 -14.44
N SER A 37 2.08 15.09 -15.09
CA SER A 37 2.92 14.39 -16.07
C SER A 37 4.02 13.52 -15.43
N CYS A 38 3.63 12.52 -14.64
CA CYS A 38 4.61 11.52 -14.18
C CYS A 38 4.95 10.50 -15.29
N ALA A 39 6.12 9.86 -15.19
CA ALA A 39 6.44 8.69 -15.99
C ALA A 39 5.42 7.56 -15.72
N ARG A 40 4.47 7.38 -16.65
CA ARG A 40 3.45 6.32 -16.58
C ARG A 40 4.06 4.91 -16.56
N PHE A 41 5.25 4.76 -17.14
CA PHE A 41 5.92 3.48 -17.27
C PHE A 41 7.17 3.42 -16.39
N LYS A 42 7.17 2.50 -15.42
CA LYS A 42 8.41 2.07 -14.77
C LYS A 42 8.95 0.92 -15.62
N GLY A 43 10.05 1.16 -16.32
CA GLY A 43 10.67 0.17 -17.21
C GLY A 43 10.76 -1.20 -16.55
N PHE A 44 10.06 -2.19 -17.11
CA PHE A 44 10.21 -3.58 -16.68
C PHE A 44 11.58 -4.10 -17.14
N PRO A 45 12.24 -4.97 -16.36
CA PRO A 45 13.52 -5.55 -16.76
C PRO A 45 13.34 -6.49 -17.96
N GLN A 46 14.39 -6.65 -18.78
CA GLN A 46 14.31 -7.44 -20.04
C GLN A 46 13.91 -8.90 -19.84
N TRP A 47 14.17 -9.49 -18.67
CA TRP A 47 13.81 -10.87 -18.36
C TRP A 47 12.33 -11.04 -17.94
N LEU A 48 11.57 -9.95 -17.76
CA LEU A 48 10.17 -10.00 -17.35
C LEU A 48 9.32 -8.82 -17.90
N PRO A 49 9.07 -8.75 -19.22
CA PRO A 49 8.31 -7.69 -19.86
C PRO A 49 6.78 -7.89 -19.69
N LEU A 50 6.29 -7.69 -18.47
CA LEU A 50 4.87 -7.89 -18.09
C LEU A 50 3.90 -7.03 -18.88
N ASP A 51 4.34 -5.85 -19.29
CA ASP A 51 3.63 -4.94 -20.17
C ASP A 51 3.30 -5.57 -21.52
N THR A 52 4.26 -6.28 -22.13
CA THR A 52 4.05 -6.93 -23.43
C THR A 52 3.27 -8.23 -23.31
N TRP A 53 3.48 -9.00 -22.23
CA TRP A 53 2.83 -10.29 -22.04
C TRP A 53 1.37 -10.14 -21.60
N LEU A 54 1.07 -9.24 -20.66
CA LEU A 54 -0.28 -9.01 -20.10
C LEU A 54 -0.63 -7.51 -20.08
N PRO A 55 -0.80 -6.86 -21.25
CA PRO A 55 -1.09 -5.42 -21.32
C PRO A 55 -2.39 -5.05 -20.61
N GLY A 56 -3.43 -5.90 -20.65
CA GLY A 56 -4.72 -5.60 -20.01
C GLY A 56 -4.66 -5.37 -18.49
N MET A 57 -3.62 -5.86 -17.80
CA MET A 57 -3.44 -5.68 -16.36
C MET A 57 -2.36 -4.63 -16.05
N PHE A 58 -1.24 -4.64 -16.78
CA PHE A 58 -0.05 -3.85 -16.45
C PHE A 58 0.04 -2.53 -17.21
N GLU A 59 -0.83 -2.28 -18.17
CA GLU A 59 -0.90 -0.98 -18.86
C GLU A 59 -1.41 0.11 -17.90
N PRO A 60 -0.65 1.21 -17.71
CA PRO A 60 -1.06 2.33 -16.87
C PRO A 60 -2.20 3.11 -17.56
N ARG A 61 -3.43 2.90 -17.09
CA ARG A 61 -4.65 3.51 -17.67
C ARG A 61 -4.90 4.96 -17.22
N ALA A 62 -4.33 5.39 -16.10
CA ALA A 62 -4.56 6.71 -15.52
C ALA A 62 -3.25 7.52 -15.44
N MET A 63 -3.38 8.85 -15.45
CA MET A 63 -2.24 9.74 -15.17
C MET A 63 -1.97 9.78 -13.66
N CYS A 64 -0.74 10.11 -13.24
CA CYS A 64 -0.42 10.18 -11.82
C CYS A 64 -1.27 11.24 -11.11
N GLY A 65 -1.84 10.88 -9.97
CA GLY A 65 -2.65 11.78 -9.15
C GLY A 65 -4.05 12.04 -9.69
N GLU A 66 -4.45 11.39 -10.79
CA GLU A 66 -5.81 11.46 -11.30
C GLU A 66 -6.76 10.63 -10.44
N VAL A 67 -7.87 11.25 -10.02
CA VAL A 67 -8.89 10.59 -9.20
C VAL A 67 -9.89 9.89 -10.13
N SER A 68 -9.71 8.57 -10.32
CA SER A 68 -10.57 7.79 -11.21
C SER A 68 -11.94 7.44 -10.62
N TRP A 69 -12.05 7.36 -9.29
CA TRP A 69 -13.29 7.06 -8.60
C TRP A 69 -13.36 7.76 -7.25
N THR A 70 -14.58 8.15 -6.90
CA THR A 70 -14.90 8.79 -5.63
C THR A 70 -16.08 8.09 -4.97
N PHE A 71 -16.06 8.07 -3.64
CA PHE A 71 -17.12 7.51 -2.82
C PHE A 71 -17.27 8.32 -1.54
N LEU A 72 -18.50 8.75 -1.26
CA LEU A 72 -18.83 9.73 -0.21
C LEU A 72 -17.97 11.00 -0.28
N GLY A 73 -17.63 11.44 -1.50
CA GLY A 73 -16.79 12.62 -1.71
C GLY A 73 -15.29 12.42 -1.43
N GLN A 74 -14.85 11.19 -1.16
CA GLN A 74 -13.43 10.85 -0.95
C GLN A 74 -12.89 9.96 -2.09
N SER A 75 -11.59 10.06 -2.39
CA SER A 75 -10.94 9.27 -3.44
C SER A 75 -10.77 7.79 -3.06
N VAL A 76 -10.65 6.89 -4.05
CA VAL A 76 -10.26 5.47 -3.82
C VAL A 76 -9.04 5.37 -2.91
N THR A 77 -8.03 6.21 -3.18
CA THR A 77 -6.75 6.17 -2.48
C THR A 77 -6.92 6.48 -0.99
N PHE A 78 -7.84 7.38 -0.62
CA PHE A 78 -8.18 7.63 0.78
C PHE A 78 -8.75 6.39 1.47
N TRP A 79 -9.66 5.66 0.81
CA TRP A 79 -10.24 4.44 1.37
C TRP A 79 -9.20 3.33 1.54
N ILE A 80 -8.30 3.16 0.58
CA ILE A 80 -7.19 2.20 0.68
C ILE A 80 -6.28 2.58 1.86
N TRP A 81 -5.94 3.86 1.99
CA TRP A 81 -5.15 4.36 3.10
C TRP A 81 -5.81 4.07 4.46
N LEU A 82 -7.12 4.30 4.58
CA LEU A 82 -7.88 4.04 5.79
C LEU A 82 -7.87 2.55 6.17
N ILE A 83 -8.12 1.66 5.21
CA ILE A 83 -8.12 0.21 5.44
C ILE A 83 -6.73 -0.28 5.83
N LEU A 84 -5.66 0.24 5.20
CA LEU A 84 -4.30 -0.12 5.57
C LEU A 84 -3.98 0.26 7.02
N TRP A 85 -4.43 1.42 7.50
CA TRP A 85 -4.31 1.78 8.91
C TRP A 85 -5.07 0.83 9.84
N ALA A 86 -6.28 0.41 9.47
CA ALA A 86 -7.03 -0.58 10.22
C ALA A 86 -6.26 -1.92 10.28
N MET A 87 -5.66 -2.37 9.17
CA MET A 87 -4.83 -3.57 9.16
C MET A 87 -3.59 -3.45 10.04
N VAL A 88 -2.91 -2.29 10.02
CA VAL A 88 -1.77 -2.02 10.93
C VAL A 88 -2.20 -2.09 12.39
N LEU A 89 -3.38 -1.59 12.74
CA LEU A 89 -3.93 -1.68 14.08
C LEU A 89 -4.22 -3.14 14.48
N THR A 90 -4.76 -3.95 13.57
CA THR A 90 -4.95 -5.39 13.85
C THR A 90 -3.60 -6.11 14.02
N ALA A 91 -2.60 -5.77 13.20
CA ALA A 91 -1.27 -6.36 13.30
C ALA A 91 -0.59 -6.02 14.63
N SER A 92 -0.70 -4.78 15.10
CA SER A 92 -0.14 -4.36 16.38
C SER A 92 -0.82 -5.07 17.57
N LEU A 93 -2.15 -5.21 17.55
CA LEU A 93 -2.90 -5.96 18.56
C LEU A 93 -2.46 -7.43 18.62
N VAL A 94 -2.30 -8.08 17.47
CA VAL A 94 -1.82 -9.47 17.40
C VAL A 94 -0.40 -9.59 17.93
N LEU A 95 0.51 -8.68 17.57
CA LEU A 95 1.89 -8.67 18.07
C LEU A 95 1.93 -8.51 19.59
N LEU A 96 1.16 -7.57 20.15
CA LEU A 96 1.06 -7.38 21.60
C LEU A 96 0.52 -8.63 22.32
N ALA A 97 -0.50 -9.29 21.74
CA ALA A 97 -1.05 -10.51 22.30
C ALA A 97 -0.03 -11.66 22.30
N GLN A 98 0.76 -11.81 21.22
CA GLN A 98 1.81 -12.82 21.14
C GLN A 98 2.96 -12.54 22.12
N PHE A 99 3.37 -11.27 22.25
CA PHE A 99 4.43 -10.88 23.19
C PHE A 99 4.05 -11.17 24.65
N LYS A 100 2.82 -10.80 25.06
CA LYS A 100 2.29 -11.13 26.40
C LYS A 100 2.20 -12.64 26.64
N ARG A 101 1.85 -13.43 25.63
CA ARG A 101 1.79 -14.90 25.74
C ARG A 101 3.17 -15.54 25.84
N SER A 102 4.15 -15.03 25.10
CA SER A 102 5.54 -15.50 25.15
C SER A 102 6.20 -15.20 26.50
N SER A 103 6.01 -13.98 27.02
CA SER A 103 6.53 -13.58 28.33
C SER A 103 5.97 -14.46 29.47
N ARG A 104 4.66 -14.77 29.43
CA ARG A 104 4.04 -15.70 30.40
C ARG A 104 4.56 -17.14 30.31
N ARG A 105 5.09 -17.57 29.17
CA ARG A 105 5.65 -18.93 28.99
C ARG A 105 7.07 -19.05 29.54
N ILE A 106 7.86 -17.97 29.53
CA ILE A 106 9.24 -17.98 30.02
C ILE A 106 9.32 -17.86 31.54
N ASN A 107 8.32 -17.23 32.18
CA ASN A 107 8.27 -17.04 33.64
C ASN A 107 7.59 -18.20 34.41
N ARG A 108 7.45 -19.38 33.80
CA ARG A 108 6.83 -20.57 34.40
C ARG A 108 7.74 -21.76 34.16
#